data_AF-A0AAF0CAW6-F1
#
_entry.id   AF-A0AAF0CAW6-F1
#
_cell.length_a   1.000
_cell.length_b   1.000
_cell.length_c   1.000
_cell.angle_alpha   90.00
_cell.angle_beta   90.00
_cell.angle_gamma   90.00
#
_symmetry.space_group_name_H-M   'P 1'
#
loop_
_entity.id
_entity.type
_entity.pdbx_description
1 polymer ?
#
loop_
_entity_poly.entity_id
_entity_poly.type
_entity_poly.pdbx_seq_one_letter_code
_entity_poly.pdbx_strand_id
1 'polypeptide(L)'
;MSLTSLLDNDARVSELGLHRLLTLIDKALPGKAGILELAKRIPPSLFGKEVALIFQASTLEQAMLLWANYYDLLSDSIEVELIDSKNHLAVRIHHPLDETDQGIGGDLALAVKYRFICDYFGAQAV
;
A
#
# COMPACT_ATOMS: atom_id res chain seq x y z
N MET A 1 -17.59 -21.08 20.68
CA MET A 1 -16.49 -20.80 19.74
C MET A 1 -16.93 -19.68 18.83
N SER A 2 -16.15 -18.61 18.69
CA SER A 2 -16.45 -17.56 17.71
C SER A 2 -15.93 -17.99 16.33
N LEU A 3 -16.56 -17.52 15.26
CA LEU A 3 -16.08 -17.80 13.89
C LEU A 3 -14.61 -17.38 13.70
N THR A 4 -14.20 -16.32 14.40
CA THR A 4 -12.83 -15.79 14.39
C THR A 4 -11.80 -16.72 15.04
N SER A 5 -12.19 -17.63 15.93
CA SER A 5 -11.27 -18.61 16.50
C SER A 5 -10.97 -19.78 15.55
N LEU A 6 -11.64 -19.85 14.40
CA LEU A 6 -11.38 -20.81 13.32
C LEU A 6 -10.51 -20.21 12.21
N LEU A 7 -10.23 -18.91 12.27
CA LEU A 7 -9.34 -18.24 11.34
C LEU A 7 -7.91 -18.38 11.88
N ASP A 8 -7.04 -18.99 11.10
CA ASP A 8 -5.61 -18.95 11.35
C ASP A 8 -5.14 -17.50 11.10
N ASN A 9 -4.85 -16.78 12.17
CA ASN A 9 -4.42 -15.38 12.10
C ASN A 9 -3.03 -15.22 11.44
N ASP A 10 -2.27 -16.31 11.36
CA ASP A 10 -0.95 -16.34 10.72
C ASP A 10 -1.01 -16.86 9.27
N ALA A 11 -2.18 -17.31 8.81
CA ALA A 11 -2.36 -17.74 7.43
C ALA A 11 -2.26 -16.53 6.49
N ARG A 12 -1.12 -16.43 5.81
CA ARG A 12 -0.93 -15.47 4.72
C ARG A 12 -1.88 -15.82 3.58
N VAL A 13 -2.64 -14.83 3.11
CA VAL A 13 -3.39 -14.96 1.85
C VAL A 13 -2.36 -15.19 0.75
N SER A 14 -2.49 -16.30 0.01
CA SER A 14 -1.63 -16.55 -1.15
C SER A 14 -1.71 -15.37 -2.13
N GLU A 15 -0.61 -14.98 -2.77
CA GLU A 15 -0.58 -13.89 -3.75
C GLU A 15 -1.64 -14.05 -4.83
N LEU A 16 -1.81 -15.26 -5.36
CA LEU A 16 -2.85 -15.60 -6.34
C LEU A 16 -4.27 -15.37 -5.79
N GLY A 17 -4.48 -15.69 -4.51
CA GLY A 17 -5.74 -15.45 -3.81
C GLY A 17 -6.03 -13.96 -3.63
N LEU A 18 -5.01 -13.18 -3.27
CA LEU A 18 -5.10 -11.73 -3.15
C LEU A 18 -5.41 -11.09 -4.50
N HIS A 19 -4.68 -11.43 -5.56
CA HIS A 19 -4.94 -10.94 -6.91
C HIS A 19 -6.39 -11.20 -7.36
N ARG A 20 -6.89 -12.42 -7.17
CA ARG A 20 -8.28 -12.78 -7.51
C ARG A 20 -9.29 -11.93 -6.74
N LEU A 21 -9.06 -11.71 -5.45
CA LEU A 21 -9.91 -10.86 -4.63
C LEU A 21 -9.94 -9.42 -5.16
N LEU A 22 -8.77 -8.83 -5.41
CA LEU A 22 -8.67 -7.46 -5.91
C LEU A 22 -9.36 -7.31 -7.27
N THR A 23 -9.16 -8.27 -8.17
CA THR A 23 -9.82 -8.31 -9.48
C THR A 23 -11.35 -8.38 -9.36
N LEU A 24 -11.87 -9.16 -8.40
CA LEU A 24 -13.31 -9.24 -8.16
C LEU A 24 -13.87 -7.92 -7.62
N ILE A 25 -13.15 -7.25 -6.73
CA ILE A 25 -13.55 -5.94 -6.19
C ILE A 25 -13.63 -4.90 -7.30
N ASP A 26 -12.63 -4.87 -8.18
CA ASP A 26 -12.61 -3.91 -9.29
C ASP A 26 -13.77 -4.16 -10.27
N LYS A 27 -14.01 -5.42 -10.64
CA LYS A 27 -15.15 -5.81 -11.50
C LYS A 27 -16.52 -5.54 -10.87
N ALA A 28 -16.64 -5.56 -9.55
CA ALA A 28 -17.89 -5.29 -8.85
C ALA A 28 -18.30 -3.81 -8.86
N LEU A 29 -17.40 -2.91 -9.26
CA LEU A 29 -17.62 -1.45 -9.26
C LEU A 29 -17.45 -0.85 -10.67
N PRO A 30 -18.30 -1.23 -11.65
CA PRO A 30 -18.18 -0.76 -13.02
C PRO A 30 -18.28 0.77 -13.10
N GLY A 31 -17.36 1.39 -13.85
CA GLY A 31 -17.29 2.84 -14.01
C GLY A 31 -16.58 3.58 -12.86
N LYS A 32 -16.01 2.86 -11.89
CA LYS A 32 -15.15 3.41 -10.85
C LYS A 32 -13.82 2.66 -10.86
N ALA A 33 -12.76 3.30 -10.36
CA ALA A 33 -11.53 2.61 -10.02
C ALA A 33 -11.76 1.87 -8.68
N GLY A 34 -12.17 0.60 -8.73
CA GLY A 34 -12.64 -0.13 -7.55
C GLY A 34 -11.54 -0.32 -6.51
N ILE A 35 -10.29 -0.43 -6.95
CA ILE A 35 -9.11 -0.48 -6.10
C ILE A 35 -8.90 0.82 -5.33
N LEU A 36 -9.10 1.98 -5.96
CA LEU A 36 -9.01 3.28 -5.27
C LEU A 36 -10.17 3.47 -4.28
N GLU A 37 -11.35 2.92 -4.60
CA GLU A 37 -12.48 2.89 -3.66
C GLU A 37 -12.20 1.99 -2.45
N LEU A 38 -11.53 0.86 -2.65
CA LEU A 38 -11.07 0.01 -1.57
C LEU A 38 -10.01 0.72 -0.71
N ALA A 39 -9.05 1.39 -1.35
CA ALA A 39 -7.98 2.12 -0.68
C ALA A 39 -8.52 3.13 0.35
N LYS A 40 -9.61 3.83 0.03
CA LYS A 40 -10.30 4.78 0.93
C LYS A 40 -10.79 4.15 2.23
N ARG A 41 -11.01 2.84 2.26
CA ARG A 41 -11.64 2.10 3.37
C ARG A 41 -10.66 1.26 4.18
N ILE A 42 -9.44 1.02 3.68
CA ILE A 42 -8.47 0.18 4.40
C ILE A 42 -7.99 0.91 5.66
N PRO A 43 -8.09 0.33 6.86
CA PRO A 43 -7.54 0.95 8.07
C PRO A 43 -6.00 0.92 8.08
N PRO A 44 -5.33 1.92 8.69
CA PRO A 44 -3.88 1.92 8.91
C PRO A 44 -3.34 0.65 9.57
N SER A 45 -4.12 0.06 10.48
CA SER A 45 -3.75 -1.15 11.21
C SER A 45 -3.44 -2.36 10.31
N LEU A 46 -3.96 -2.39 9.07
CA LEU A 46 -3.70 -3.47 8.11
C LEU A 46 -2.28 -3.45 7.54
N PHE A 47 -1.60 -2.30 7.57
CA PHE A 47 -0.21 -2.15 7.13
C PHE A 47 0.79 -2.22 8.30
N GLY A 48 0.29 -2.44 9.52
CA GLY A 48 1.10 -2.79 10.68
C GLY A 48 2.23 -1.81 10.99
N LYS A 49 3.45 -2.36 11.14
CA LYS A 49 4.62 -1.62 11.62
C LYS A 49 5.16 -0.61 10.60
N GLU A 50 4.93 -0.83 9.31
CA GLU A 50 5.42 0.05 8.25
C GLU A 50 4.76 1.43 8.34
N VAL A 51 3.42 1.48 8.43
CA VAL A 51 2.70 2.74 8.63
C VAL A 51 3.01 3.37 10.00
N ALA A 52 3.29 2.56 11.02
CA ALA A 52 3.73 3.08 12.32
C ALA A 52 5.10 3.79 12.26
N LEU A 53 6.00 3.40 11.34
CA LEU A 53 7.26 4.11 11.09
C LEU A 53 7.02 5.43 10.34
N ILE A 54 6.16 5.41 9.32
CA ILE A 54 5.76 6.63 8.58
C ILE A 54 5.18 7.68 9.53
N PHE A 55 4.33 7.28 10.47
CA PHE A 55 3.74 8.21 11.46
C PHE A 55 4.72 8.68 12.54
N GLN A 56 5.91 8.08 12.68
CA GLN A 56 6.96 8.62 13.55
C GLN A 56 7.77 9.72 12.88
N ALA A 57 7.62 9.93 11.57
CA ALA A 57 8.32 10.97 10.87
C ALA A 57 7.83 12.36 11.28
N SER A 58 8.76 13.29 11.45
CA SER A 58 8.50 14.70 11.79
C SER A 58 8.19 15.55 10.55
N THR A 59 8.55 15.06 9.35
CA THR A 59 8.31 15.74 8.07
C THR A 59 7.87 14.74 7.00
N LEU A 60 7.20 15.23 5.96
CA LEU A 60 6.84 14.44 4.79
C LEU A 60 8.07 13.81 4.13
N GLU A 61 9.16 14.58 3.99
CA GLU A 61 10.42 14.10 3.44
C GLU A 61 10.98 12.92 4.25
N GLN A 62 10.98 13.05 5.59
CA GLN A 62 11.40 11.96 6.46
C GLN A 62 10.47 10.74 6.33
N ALA A 63 9.17 10.95 6.15
CA ALA A 63 8.21 9.86 5.96
C ALA A 63 8.49 9.07 4.67
N MET A 64 8.79 9.78 3.57
CA MET A 64 9.14 9.20 2.28
C MET A 64 10.49 8.45 2.34
N LEU A 65 11.46 9.00 3.07
CA LEU A 65 12.74 8.33 3.34
C LEU A 65 12.57 7.05 4.14
N LEU A 66 11.77 7.08 5.22
CA LEU A 66 11.49 5.90 6.02
C LEU A 66 10.77 4.84 5.19
N TRP A 67 9.83 5.25 4.35
CA TRP A 67 9.14 4.34 3.47
C TRP A 67 10.08 3.65 2.47
N ALA A 68 10.95 4.41 1.80
CA ALA A 68 11.91 3.83 0.86
C ALA A 68 12.92 2.89 1.54
N ASN A 69 13.34 3.20 2.77
CA ASN A 69 14.37 2.44 3.48
C ASN A 69 13.85 1.19 4.22
N TYR A 70 12.55 1.11 4.50
CA TYR A 70 11.95 0.03 5.31
C TYR A 70 10.83 -0.70 4.56
N TYR A 71 10.85 -0.66 3.22
CA TYR A 71 9.85 -1.32 2.41
C TYR A 71 9.95 -2.85 2.50
N ASP A 72 11.15 -3.39 2.67
CA ASP A 72 11.43 -4.81 2.88
C ASP A 72 10.61 -5.42 4.03
N LEU A 73 10.19 -4.61 5.02
CA LEU A 73 9.25 -5.04 6.07
C LEU A 73 7.88 -5.52 5.53
N LEU A 74 7.51 -5.12 4.32
CA LEU A 74 6.25 -5.50 3.67
C LEU A 74 6.41 -6.72 2.75
N SER A 75 7.53 -6.79 2.02
CA SER A 75 7.79 -7.87 1.07
C SER A 75 9.24 -7.87 0.63
N ASP A 76 9.86 -9.05 0.63
CA ASP A 76 11.21 -9.28 0.10
C ASP A 76 11.29 -9.08 -1.43
N SER A 77 10.14 -9.02 -2.11
CA SER A 77 10.07 -8.96 -3.57
C SER A 77 9.82 -7.56 -4.11
N ILE A 78 9.61 -6.56 -3.26
CA ILE A 78 9.25 -5.22 -3.73
C ILE A 78 10.47 -4.31 -3.67
N GLU A 79 10.72 -3.63 -4.78
CA GLU A 79 11.80 -2.67 -4.92
C GLU A 79 11.23 -1.27 -4.78
N VAL A 80 11.84 -0.45 -3.92
CA VAL A 80 11.46 0.96 -3.75
C VAL A 80 12.67 1.85 -3.92
N GLU A 81 12.53 2.85 -4.78
CA GLU A 81 13.53 3.85 -5.08
C GLU A 81 13.00 5.23 -4.71
N LEU A 82 13.81 5.99 -3.96
CA LEU A 82 13.58 7.40 -3.73
C LEU A 82 14.33 8.20 -4.79
N ILE A 83 13.58 8.95 -5.60
CA ILE A 83 14.11 9.82 -6.64
C ILE A 83 14.06 11.24 -6.08
N ASP A 84 15.20 11.73 -5.65
CA ASP A 84 15.38 13.11 -5.22
C ASP A 84 15.94 13.95 -6.37
N SER A 85 15.16 14.94 -6.80
CA SER A 85 15.55 15.92 -7.80
C SER A 85 15.38 17.32 -7.23
N LYS A 86 16.07 18.31 -7.82
CA LYS A 86 16.07 19.71 -7.33
C LYS A 86 14.69 20.30 -7.00
N ASN A 87 13.63 19.81 -7.64
CA ASN A 87 12.27 20.33 -7.48
C ASN A 87 11.23 19.28 -7.03
N HIS A 88 11.58 18.00 -7.00
CA HIS A 88 10.61 16.93 -6.73
C HIS A 88 11.26 15.79 -5.97
N LEU A 89 10.54 15.30 -4.97
CA LEU A 89 10.79 14.04 -4.31
C LEU A 89 9.74 13.04 -4.81
N ALA A 90 10.17 11.94 -5.41
CA ALA A 90 9.29 10.89 -5.88
C ALA A 90 9.69 9.54 -5.27
N VAL A 91 8.70 8.72 -4.95
CA VAL A 91 8.91 7.31 -4.59
C VAL A 91 8.45 6.47 -5.76
N ARG A 92 9.36 5.67 -6.32
CA ARG A 92 9.09 4.67 -7.34
C ARG A 92 9.03 3.30 -6.67
N ILE A 93 8.00 2.55 -6.98
CA ILE A 93 7.79 1.19 -6.48
C ILE A 93 7.72 0.27 -7.68
N HIS A 94 8.40 -0.86 -7.58
CA HIS A 94 8.31 -1.94 -8.54
C HIS A 94 8.01 -3.24 -7.78
N HIS A 95 6.88 -3.87 -8.09
CA HIS A 95 6.56 -5.19 -7.59
C HIS A 95 6.56 -6.19 -8.76
N PRO A 96 7.26 -7.32 -8.68
CA PRO A 96 7.22 -8.36 -9.71
C PRO A 96 5.81 -8.90 -10.03
N LEU A 97 4.85 -8.72 -9.12
CA LEU A 97 3.46 -9.08 -9.35
C LEU A 97 2.72 -8.10 -10.24
N ASP A 98 3.25 -6.89 -10.47
CA ASP A 98 2.64 -5.90 -11.36
C ASP A 98 2.44 -6.47 -12.78
N GLU A 99 3.35 -7.33 -13.24
CA GLU A 99 3.23 -8.04 -14.52
C GLU A 99 2.09 -9.08 -14.53
N THR A 100 1.78 -9.65 -13.37
CA THR A 100 0.79 -10.73 -13.20
C THR A 100 -0.60 -10.18 -12.89
N ASP A 101 -0.68 -9.11 -12.10
CA ASP A 101 -1.92 -8.49 -11.67
C ASP A 101 -2.27 -7.20 -12.43
N GLN A 102 -1.48 -6.84 -13.44
CA GLN A 102 -1.60 -5.61 -14.23
C GLN A 102 -1.45 -4.34 -13.37
N GLY A 103 -0.69 -4.41 -12.27
CA GLY A 103 -0.41 -3.30 -11.36
C GLY A 103 -1.50 -3.05 -10.32
N ILE A 104 -2.53 -3.91 -10.23
CA ILE A 104 -3.67 -3.72 -9.32
C ILE A 104 -3.22 -3.68 -7.84
N GLY A 105 -2.27 -4.55 -7.44
CA GLY A 105 -1.71 -4.55 -6.10
C GLY A 105 -0.88 -3.31 -5.81
N GLY A 106 -0.06 -2.88 -6.78
CA GLY A 106 0.72 -1.65 -6.71
C GLY A 106 -0.15 -0.41 -6.54
N ASP A 107 -1.21 -0.28 -7.35
CA ASP A 107 -2.19 0.81 -7.27
C ASP A 107 -2.86 0.88 -5.91
N LEU A 108 -3.24 -0.27 -5.34
CA LEU A 108 -3.83 -0.33 -4.00
C LEU A 108 -2.85 0.19 -2.95
N ALA A 109 -1.61 -0.31 -2.96
CA ALA A 109 -0.59 0.06 -2.00
C ALA A 109 -0.28 1.56 -2.08
N LEU A 110 -0.07 2.09 -3.29
CA LEU A 110 0.16 3.51 -3.55
C LEU A 110 -1.01 4.36 -3.05
N ALA A 111 -2.25 4.01 -3.41
CA ALA A 111 -3.43 4.79 -3.04
C ALA A 111 -3.65 4.81 -1.52
N VAL A 112 -3.43 3.68 -0.84
CA VAL A 112 -3.55 3.61 0.62
C VAL A 112 -2.50 4.48 1.30
N LYS A 113 -1.24 4.37 0.88
CA LYS A 113 -0.13 5.12 1.48
C LYS A 113 -0.25 6.62 1.20
N TYR A 114 -0.62 6.98 -0.01
CA TYR A 114 -0.92 8.37 -0.37
C TYR A 114 -1.99 8.95 0.56
N ARG A 115 -3.10 8.25 0.76
CA ARG A 115 -4.14 8.70 1.70
C ARG A 115 -3.58 8.87 3.11
N PHE A 116 -2.82 7.90 3.64
CA PHE A 116 -2.25 8.02 4.99
C PHE A 116 -1.31 9.22 5.14
N ILE A 117 -0.49 9.47 4.11
CA ILE A 117 0.40 10.62 4.07
C ILE A 117 -0.42 11.93 4.05
N CYS A 118 -1.49 12.00 3.25
CA CYS A 118 -2.38 13.16 3.21
C CYS A 118 -3.07 13.40 4.55
N ASP A 119 -3.62 12.33 5.14
CA ASP A 119 -4.35 12.39 6.41
C ASP A 119 -3.44 12.83 7.56
N TYR A 120 -2.16 12.41 7.55
CA TYR A 120 -1.22 12.67 8.64
C TYR A 120 -0.43 13.97 8.47
N PHE A 121 0.05 14.28 7.27
CA PHE A 121 0.90 15.45 6.99
C PHE A 121 0.15 16.63 6.33
N GLY A 122 -1.12 16.45 5.94
CA GLY A 122 -1.85 17.46 5.16
C GLY A 122 -1.31 17.66 3.74
N ALA A 123 -0.54 16.69 3.23
CA ALA A 123 0.06 16.74 1.90
C ALA A 123 -0.98 16.54 0.79
N GLN A 124 -0.69 17.04 -0.41
CA GLN A 124 -1.44 16.73 -1.63
C GLN A 124 -0.43 16.44 -2.75
N ALA A 125 -0.67 15.41 -3.55
CA ALA A 125 0.07 15.18 -4.78
C ALA A 125 -0.23 16.34 -5.74
N VAL A 126 0.83 16.85 -6.38
CA VAL A 126 0.78 17.90 -7.41
C VAL A 126 1.00 17.25 -8.77
#